data_AF-A0A537G724-F1
#
_entry.id   AF-A0A537G724-F1
#
_cell.length_a   1.000
_cell.length_b   1.000
_cell.length_c   1.000
_cell.angle_alpha   90.00
_cell.angle_beta   90.00
_cell.angle_gamma   90.00
#
_symmetry.space_group_name_H-M   'P 1'
#
loop_
_entity.id
_entity.type
_entity.pdbx_description
1 polymer ?
#
loop_
_entity_poly.entity_id
_entity_poly.type
_entity_poly.pdbx_seq_one_letter_code
_entity_poly.pdbx_strand_id
1 'polypeptide(L)'
;MKPIVIVWALGILIVTATMLLFAAPMLLQTRSGSSTQPGCNSETLNHVYSPDRLQVHNSCQTVTGTVLRILQEKDGDTHIRLQLDPQYTGLLNDYNYMDQKGTLILEIVCAYPDAITQYDAVPACQGYTNQVPIPNVGLHVSVVGQFVTRPRPSLE
;
A
#
# COMPACT_ATOMS: atom_id res chain seq x y z
N MET A 1 -59.54 -6.25 50.29
CA MET A 1 -59.16 -4.89 49.84
C MET A 1 -57.65 -4.87 49.58
N LYS A 2 -57.21 -4.32 48.44
CA LYS A 2 -55.84 -4.39 47.89
C LYS A 2 -54.80 -3.65 48.75
N PRO A 3 -53.53 -4.10 48.85
CA PRO A 3 -52.42 -3.20 49.09
C PRO A 3 -51.75 -2.78 47.77
N ILE A 4 -51.59 -1.46 47.69
CA ILE A 4 -50.95 -0.66 46.65
C ILE A 4 -49.45 -0.56 46.95
N VAL A 5 -48.64 -0.85 45.92
CA VAL A 5 -47.37 -0.23 45.49
C VAL A 5 -46.50 0.44 46.56
N ILE A 6 -45.30 -0.12 46.79
CA ILE A 6 -44.05 0.65 47.00
C ILE A 6 -42.91 -0.09 46.29
N VAL A 7 -42.75 0.17 45.00
CA VAL A 7 -41.48 0.02 44.28
C VAL A 7 -41.08 1.44 43.89
N TRP A 8 -39.78 1.67 43.64
CA TRP A 8 -39.19 2.92 43.13
C TRP A 8 -38.78 3.97 44.17
N ALA A 9 -37.90 3.63 45.11
CA ALA A 9 -37.12 4.67 45.80
C ALA A 9 -35.64 4.35 46.02
N LEU A 10 -35.20 3.09 45.85
CA LEU A 10 -33.81 2.70 46.14
C LEU A 10 -32.92 2.50 44.90
N GLY A 11 -33.48 2.55 43.70
CA GLY A 11 -32.73 2.31 42.45
C GLY A 11 -31.97 3.52 41.90
N ILE A 12 -32.30 4.75 42.32
CA ILE A 12 -31.77 5.99 41.71
C ILE A 12 -30.53 6.52 42.46
N LEU A 13 -30.36 6.19 43.75
CA LEU A 13 -29.28 6.76 44.56
C LEU A 13 -27.91 6.06 44.35
N ILE A 14 -27.89 4.85 43.78
CA ILE A 14 -26.63 4.10 43.55
C ILE A 14 -25.99 4.50 42.21
N VAL A 15 -26.76 5.05 41.26
CA VAL A 15 -26.26 5.33 39.90
C VAL A 15 -25.44 6.63 39.82
N THR A 16 -25.60 7.56 40.76
CA THR A 16 -24.90 8.87 40.70
C THR A 16 -23.52 8.88 41.37
N ALA A 17 -23.24 7.98 42.32
CA ALA A 17 -21.99 8.01 43.08
C ALA A 17 -20.81 7.25 42.41
N THR A 18 -21.06 6.40 41.41
CA THR A 18 -20.00 5.69 40.68
C THR A 18 -19.52 6.42 39.42
N MET A 19 -20.22 7.48 39.00
CA MET A 19 -19.93 8.26 37.78
C MET A 19 -18.88 9.38 37.98
N LEU A 20 -18.18 9.44 39.11
CA LEU A 20 -17.21 10.51 39.42
C LEU A 20 -15.80 10.02 39.78
N LEU A 21 -15.49 8.72 39.66
CA LEU A 21 -14.17 8.15 39.99
C LEU A 21 -13.41 7.54 38.81
N PHE A 22 -13.88 7.72 37.57
CA PHE A 22 -13.15 7.32 36.35
C PHE A 22 -12.86 8.49 35.41
N ALA A 23 -12.75 9.71 35.94
CA ALA A 23 -12.27 10.86 35.20
C ALA A 23 -10.74 10.99 35.39
N ALA A 24 -10.00 10.75 34.30
CA ALA A 24 -8.56 10.94 34.08
C ALA A 24 -7.63 9.80 34.57
N PRO A 25 -6.92 9.14 33.62
CA PRO A 25 -5.97 9.85 32.76
C PRO A 25 -6.26 9.63 31.27
N MET A 26 -7.06 10.50 30.66
CA MET A 26 -7.18 10.57 29.20
C MET A 26 -6.23 11.64 28.67
N LEU A 27 -4.95 11.50 29.01
CA LEU A 27 -3.85 12.14 28.30
C LEU A 27 -2.80 11.09 27.96
N LEU A 28 -3.22 9.92 27.48
CA LEU A 28 -2.46 9.29 26.41
C LEU A 28 -3.00 9.86 25.11
N GLN A 29 -2.43 11.00 24.74
CA GLN A 29 -2.51 11.49 23.39
C GLN A 29 -1.81 10.45 22.53
N THR A 30 -2.57 9.50 21.99
CA THR A 30 -2.09 8.69 20.88
C THR A 30 -1.78 9.70 19.78
N ARG A 31 -0.50 10.07 19.65
CA ARG A 31 -0.01 10.57 18.38
C ARG A 31 -0.43 9.50 17.39
N SER A 32 -1.44 9.80 16.56
CA SER A 32 -1.52 9.24 15.23
C SER A 32 -0.30 9.75 14.47
N GLY A 33 0.89 9.30 14.86
CA GLY A 33 2.00 9.24 13.95
C GLY A 33 1.49 8.31 12.87
N SER A 34 1.28 8.84 11.68
CA SER A 34 1.20 8.02 10.48
C SER A 34 2.40 7.09 10.54
N SER A 35 2.20 5.86 10.97
CA SER A 35 3.23 4.83 10.88
C SER A 35 3.34 4.60 9.39
N THR A 36 4.19 5.36 8.71
CA THR A 36 4.55 5.11 7.32
C THR A 36 5.17 3.72 7.34
N GLN A 37 4.35 2.70 7.05
CA GLN A 37 4.83 1.35 6.88
C GLN A 37 5.93 1.43 5.80
N PRO A 38 7.13 0.88 6.05
CA PRO A 38 8.17 0.84 5.03
C PRO A 38 7.60 0.29 3.73
N GLY A 39 7.76 1.03 2.62
CA GLY A 39 7.21 0.67 1.31
C GLY A 39 5.84 1.28 0.97
N CYS A 40 5.12 1.89 1.92
CA CYS A 40 3.87 2.62 1.65
C CYS A 40 4.08 4.14 1.56
N ASN A 41 5.23 4.58 1.03
CA ASN A 41 5.55 5.98 0.82
C ASN A 41 4.77 6.52 -0.40
N SER A 42 4.01 7.59 -0.23
CA SER A 42 3.33 8.26 -1.34
C SER A 42 4.30 8.87 -2.36
N GLU A 43 5.53 9.19 -1.95
CA GLU A 43 6.54 9.86 -2.78
C GLU A 43 7.11 8.98 -3.90
N THR A 44 6.89 7.66 -3.89
CA THR A 44 7.40 6.75 -4.94
C THR A 44 6.94 7.19 -6.34
N LEU A 45 5.71 7.73 -6.47
CA LEU A 45 5.20 8.22 -7.76
C LEU A 45 5.92 9.47 -8.27
N ASN A 46 6.58 10.25 -7.40
CA ASN A 46 7.37 11.41 -7.83
C ASN A 46 8.60 11.01 -8.64
N HIS A 47 8.99 9.73 -8.57
CA HIS A 47 10.14 9.16 -9.25
C HIS A 47 9.77 8.21 -10.39
N VAL A 48 8.48 8.14 -10.73
CA VAL A 48 7.99 7.42 -11.91
C VAL A 48 8.03 8.37 -13.11
N TYR A 49 8.64 7.98 -14.22
CA TYR A 49 8.50 8.72 -15.47
C TYR A 49 7.03 8.80 -15.89
N SER A 50 6.50 9.96 -16.29
CA SER A 50 5.08 10.17 -16.69
C SER A 50 4.05 9.57 -15.70
N PRO A 51 4.02 10.01 -14.43
CA PRO A 51 3.20 9.39 -13.39
C PRO A 51 1.69 9.55 -13.62
N ASP A 52 1.26 10.63 -14.29
CA ASP A 52 -0.15 10.96 -14.56
C ASP A 52 -0.90 9.90 -15.38
N ARG A 53 -0.17 9.00 -16.06
CA ARG A 53 -0.75 7.85 -16.78
C ARG A 53 -1.30 6.77 -15.85
N LEU A 54 -0.96 6.81 -14.56
CA LEU A 54 -1.26 5.77 -13.58
C LEU A 54 -2.46 6.16 -12.71
N GLN A 55 -3.32 5.19 -12.43
CA GLN A 55 -4.37 5.29 -11.42
C GLN A 55 -3.98 4.48 -10.20
N VAL A 56 -3.94 5.14 -9.04
CA VAL A 56 -3.66 4.50 -7.75
C VAL A 56 -4.95 3.92 -7.19
N HIS A 57 -4.97 2.60 -6.94
CA HIS A 57 -6.11 1.90 -6.33
C HIS A 57 -5.91 1.65 -4.84
N ASN A 58 -4.67 1.41 -4.43
CA ASN A 58 -4.29 1.24 -3.03
C ASN A 58 -2.90 1.83 -2.80
N SER A 59 -2.76 2.77 -1.87
CA SER A 59 -1.48 3.41 -1.53
C SER A 59 -0.55 2.48 -0.73
N CYS A 60 -1.07 1.35 -0.21
CA CYS A 60 -0.34 0.42 0.63
C CYS A 60 -0.89 -1.00 0.44
N GLN A 61 -0.43 -1.66 -0.63
CA GLN A 61 -0.79 -3.03 -0.97
C GLN A 61 0.34 -3.98 -0.58
N THR A 62 -0.01 -5.05 0.13
CA THR A 62 0.91 -6.17 0.41
C THR A 62 0.50 -7.39 -0.41
N VAL A 63 1.47 -8.04 -1.04
CA VAL A 63 1.29 -9.31 -1.77
C VAL A 63 2.45 -10.25 -1.49
N THR A 64 2.25 -11.53 -1.75
CA THR A 64 3.33 -12.52 -1.78
C THR A 64 3.34 -13.28 -3.10
N GLY A 65 4.50 -13.80 -3.47
CA GLY A 65 4.67 -14.56 -4.70
C GLY A 65 6.12 -14.93 -4.99
N THR A 66 6.34 -15.58 -6.14
CA THR A 66 7.65 -16.04 -6.58
C THR A 66 8.20 -15.18 -7.73
N VAL A 67 9.45 -14.75 -7.62
CA VAL A 67 10.13 -13.94 -8.65
C VAL A 67 10.45 -14.83 -9.86
N LEU A 68 9.85 -14.55 -11.01
CA LEU A 68 10.09 -15.32 -12.24
C LEU A 68 11.10 -14.67 -13.18
N ARG A 69 11.18 -13.35 -13.19
CA ARG A 69 12.07 -12.60 -14.08
C ARG A 69 12.34 -11.21 -13.54
N ILE A 70 13.54 -10.72 -13.82
CA ILE A 70 13.99 -9.35 -13.52
C ILE A 70 14.46 -8.74 -14.83
N LEU A 71 14.02 -7.52 -15.11
CA LEU A 71 14.40 -6.76 -16.30
C LEU A 71 14.81 -5.35 -15.87
N GLN A 72 15.92 -4.88 -16.40
CA GLN A 72 16.29 -3.48 -16.35
C GLN A 72 15.60 -2.75 -17.50
N GLU A 73 14.91 -1.66 -17.19
CA GLU A 73 14.17 -0.85 -18.15
C GLU A 73 14.97 0.39 -18.58
N LYS A 74 14.55 1.01 -19.67
CA LYS A 74 15.29 2.13 -20.28
C LYS A 74 15.21 3.42 -19.48
N ASP A 75 14.17 3.57 -18.67
CA ASP A 75 13.93 4.69 -17.75
C ASP A 75 14.73 4.57 -16.44
N GLY A 76 15.51 3.50 -16.27
CA GLY A 76 16.33 3.25 -15.08
C GLY A 76 15.64 2.41 -14.03
N ASP A 77 14.40 2.00 -14.27
CA ASP A 77 13.64 1.17 -13.36
C ASP A 77 14.03 -0.30 -13.48
N THR A 78 13.65 -1.08 -12.47
CA THR A 78 13.68 -2.55 -12.55
C THR A 78 12.28 -3.10 -12.52
N HIS A 79 11.88 -3.78 -13.59
CA HIS A 79 10.67 -4.58 -13.64
C HIS A 79 10.91 -5.99 -13.13
N ILE A 80 10.05 -6.44 -12.22
CA ILE A 80 10.05 -7.81 -11.70
C ILE A 80 8.72 -8.46 -12.04
N ARG A 81 8.77 -9.60 -12.72
CA ARG A 81 7.60 -10.46 -12.93
C ARG A 81 7.41 -11.35 -11.72
N LEU A 82 6.42 -11.02 -10.91
CA LEU A 82 6.04 -11.78 -9.73
C LEU A 82 4.86 -12.69 -10.06
N GLN A 83 5.08 -14.01 -9.95
CA GLN A 83 3.98 -14.96 -9.92
C GLN A 83 3.31 -14.87 -8.56
N LEU A 84 2.12 -14.30 -8.52
CA LEU A 84 1.37 -14.10 -7.28
C LEU A 84 0.94 -15.44 -6.66
N ASP A 85 0.90 -15.48 -5.33
CA ASP A 85 0.21 -16.54 -4.62
C ASP A 85 -1.31 -16.49 -4.94
N PRO A 86 -2.02 -17.63 -4.91
CA PRO A 86 -3.40 -17.73 -5.40
C PRO A 86 -4.36 -16.67 -4.83
N GLN A 87 -4.23 -16.32 -3.54
CA GLN A 87 -5.12 -15.35 -2.90
C GLN A 87 -5.00 -13.91 -3.44
N TYR A 88 -3.92 -13.58 -4.16
CA TYR A 88 -3.68 -12.23 -4.73
C TYR A 88 -3.94 -12.15 -6.23
N THR A 89 -4.23 -13.28 -6.89
CA THR A 89 -4.39 -13.33 -8.37
C THR A 89 -5.49 -12.42 -8.91
N GLY A 90 -6.47 -12.03 -8.07
CA GLY A 90 -7.48 -11.03 -8.42
C GLY A 90 -6.96 -9.62 -8.68
N LEU A 91 -5.68 -9.34 -8.42
CA LEU A 91 -5.02 -8.07 -8.78
C LEU A 91 -4.54 -8.05 -10.24
N LEU A 92 -4.53 -9.18 -10.93
CA LEU A 92 -4.10 -9.27 -12.32
C LEU A 92 -5.25 -8.84 -13.25
N ASN A 93 -4.88 -8.15 -14.32
CA ASN A 93 -5.80 -7.81 -15.41
C ASN A 93 -5.40 -8.50 -16.72
N ASP A 94 -6.19 -8.30 -17.77
CA ASP A 94 -5.96 -8.93 -19.08
C ASP A 94 -4.56 -8.65 -19.64
N TYR A 95 -4.02 -7.44 -19.44
CA TYR A 95 -2.67 -7.09 -19.89
C TYR A 95 -1.60 -7.90 -19.15
N ASN A 96 -1.79 -8.16 -17.84
CA ASN A 96 -0.88 -9.05 -17.12
C ASN A 96 -0.86 -10.46 -17.73
N TYR A 97 -2.02 -10.99 -18.12
CA TYR A 97 -2.11 -12.32 -18.73
C TYR A 97 -1.52 -12.36 -20.14
N MET A 98 -1.86 -11.39 -20.98
CA MET A 98 -1.48 -11.36 -22.39
C MET A 98 0.02 -11.03 -22.58
N ASP A 99 0.50 -9.98 -21.90
CA ASP A 99 1.80 -9.38 -22.17
C ASP A 99 2.84 -9.71 -21.07
N GLN A 100 2.37 -9.93 -19.84
CA GLN A 100 3.23 -10.23 -18.68
C GLN A 100 3.18 -11.69 -18.24
N LYS A 101 2.67 -12.59 -19.09
CA LYS A 101 2.67 -14.04 -18.87
C LYS A 101 1.99 -14.45 -17.56
N GLY A 102 0.93 -13.74 -17.18
CA GLY A 102 0.16 -14.01 -15.96
C GLY A 102 0.86 -13.61 -14.66
N THR A 103 1.78 -12.64 -14.73
CA THR A 103 2.48 -12.12 -13.54
C THR A 103 2.10 -10.67 -13.25
N LEU A 104 2.20 -10.30 -11.98
CA LEU A 104 2.19 -8.91 -11.57
C LEU A 104 3.56 -8.31 -11.89
N ILE A 105 3.58 -7.07 -12.36
CA ILE A 105 4.82 -6.31 -12.51
C ILE A 105 5.03 -5.51 -11.23
N LEU A 106 6.15 -5.78 -10.56
CA LEU A 106 6.68 -4.88 -9.55
C LEU A 106 7.68 -3.94 -10.24
N GLU A 107 7.70 -2.70 -9.81
CA GLU A 107 8.58 -1.67 -10.34
C GLU A 107 9.40 -1.11 -9.18
N ILE A 108 10.71 -1.32 -9.23
CA ILE A 108 11.66 -0.61 -8.36
C ILE A 108 12.13 0.60 -9.16
N VAL A 109 11.52 1.75 -8.89
CA VAL A 109 11.83 3.00 -9.59
C VAL A 109 13.27 3.43 -9.34
N CYS A 110 13.94 3.97 -10.35
CA CYS A 110 15.31 4.50 -10.25
C CYS A 110 16.30 3.53 -9.59
N ALA A 111 16.20 2.25 -9.93
CA ALA A 111 17.13 1.21 -9.47
C ALA A 111 18.53 1.38 -10.10
N TYR A 112 18.58 1.92 -11.32
CA TYR A 112 19.80 2.17 -12.09
C TYR A 112 19.81 3.60 -12.68
N PRO A 113 19.86 4.65 -11.82
CA PRO A 113 19.73 6.04 -12.27
C PRO A 113 20.88 6.50 -13.19
N ASP A 114 22.05 5.85 -13.12
CA ASP A 114 23.20 6.14 -13.98
C ASP A 114 23.17 5.40 -15.33
N ALA A 115 22.20 4.50 -15.54
CA ALA A 115 22.07 3.68 -16.75
C ALA A 115 20.81 3.99 -17.56
N ILE A 116 20.19 5.15 -17.33
CA ILE A 116 19.00 5.61 -18.06
C ILE A 116 19.38 5.86 -19.52
N THR A 117 18.67 5.19 -20.44
CA THR A 117 18.82 5.38 -21.90
C THR A 117 17.63 6.10 -22.52
N GLN A 118 16.53 6.21 -21.79
CA GLN A 118 15.38 7.02 -22.14
C GLN A 118 15.56 8.45 -21.59
N TYR A 119 15.97 9.38 -22.45
CA TYR A 119 16.39 10.72 -22.00
C TYR A 119 15.32 11.54 -21.28
N ASP A 120 14.04 11.40 -21.63
CA ASP A 120 12.95 12.13 -20.99
C ASP A 120 12.53 11.54 -19.63
N ALA A 121 13.06 10.37 -19.24
CA ALA A 121 12.90 9.79 -17.91
C ALA A 121 13.94 10.31 -16.90
N VAL A 122 15.07 10.87 -17.36
CA VAL A 122 16.16 11.35 -16.49
C VAL A 122 15.69 12.28 -15.36
N PRO A 123 14.79 13.27 -15.60
CA PRO A 123 14.34 14.15 -14.53
C PRO A 123 13.62 13.43 -13.37
N ALA A 124 12.94 12.30 -13.63
CA ALA A 124 12.21 11.56 -12.59
C ALA A 124 13.15 10.97 -11.52
N CYS A 125 14.36 10.56 -11.94
CA CYS A 125 15.35 9.95 -11.05
C CYS A 125 16.40 10.92 -10.50
N GLN A 126 16.32 12.22 -10.85
CA GLN A 126 17.36 13.18 -10.47
C GLN A 126 17.43 13.36 -8.95
N GLY A 127 18.60 13.08 -8.37
CA GLY A 127 18.82 13.23 -6.93
C GLY A 127 18.15 12.16 -6.06
N TYR A 128 17.61 11.10 -6.67
CA TYR A 128 16.95 10.00 -5.98
C TYR A 128 17.64 8.67 -6.28
N THR A 129 17.88 7.88 -5.23
CA THR A 129 18.34 6.50 -5.34
C THR A 129 17.46 5.62 -4.49
N ASN A 130 16.86 4.62 -5.12
CA ASN A 130 16.02 3.67 -4.44
C ASN A 130 16.87 2.68 -3.63
N GLN A 131 16.44 2.38 -2.40
CA GLN A 131 17.14 1.49 -1.48
C GLN A 131 16.49 0.11 -1.39
N VAL A 132 15.38 -0.12 -2.12
CA VAL A 132 14.72 -1.42 -2.16
C VAL A 132 15.65 -2.43 -2.83
N PRO A 133 16.01 -3.53 -2.14
CA PRO A 133 16.89 -4.54 -2.71
C PRO A 133 16.17 -5.28 -3.85
N ILE A 134 16.91 -5.55 -4.93
CA ILE A 134 16.42 -6.39 -6.01
C ILE A 134 16.55 -7.86 -5.57
N PRO A 135 15.46 -8.64 -5.49
CA PRO A 135 15.51 -10.04 -5.10
C PRO A 135 16.13 -10.92 -6.18
N ASN A 136 16.45 -12.18 -5.85
CA ASN A 136 16.89 -13.16 -6.84
C ASN A 136 15.69 -13.84 -7.53
N VAL A 137 15.87 -14.26 -8.78
CA VAL A 137 14.92 -15.14 -9.47
C VAL A 137 14.76 -16.46 -8.70
N GLY A 138 13.52 -16.92 -8.57
CA GLY A 138 13.14 -18.12 -7.81
C GLY A 138 12.84 -17.87 -6.34
N LEU A 139 13.15 -16.68 -5.80
CA LEU A 139 12.84 -16.35 -4.42
C LEU A 139 11.33 -16.10 -4.24
N HIS A 140 10.76 -16.64 -3.15
CA HIS A 140 9.44 -16.27 -2.67
C HIS A 140 9.56 -15.06 -1.74
N VAL A 141 8.80 -14.00 -2.01
CA VAL A 141 8.94 -12.69 -1.36
C VAL A 141 7.59 -12.16 -0.88
N SER A 142 7.63 -11.36 0.18
CA SER A 142 6.55 -10.45 0.58
C SER A 142 6.91 -9.04 0.13
N VAL A 143 6.00 -8.40 -0.59
CA VAL A 143 6.21 -7.10 -1.21
C VAL A 143 5.12 -6.16 -0.75
N VAL A 144 5.52 -4.93 -0.42
CA VAL A 144 4.63 -3.85 -0.03
C VAL A 144 4.92 -2.63 -0.91
N GLY A 145 3.86 -2.00 -1.43
CA GLY A 145 3.99 -0.88 -2.36
C GLY A 145 2.64 -0.27 -2.75
N GLN A 146 2.67 0.76 -3.59
CA GLN A 146 1.44 1.29 -4.19
C GLN A 146 0.96 0.36 -5.30
N PHE A 147 -0.33 0.01 -5.29
CA PHE A 147 -0.97 -0.72 -6.37
C PHE A 147 -1.61 0.25 -7.34
N VAL A 148 -1.13 0.20 -8.59
CA VAL A 148 -1.53 1.10 -9.67
C VAL A 148 -1.93 0.32 -10.91
N THR A 149 -2.75 0.94 -11.75
CA THR A 149 -2.99 0.47 -13.11
C THR A 149 -2.76 1.58 -14.11
N ARG A 150 -2.32 1.23 -15.32
CA ARG A 150 -2.39 2.13 -16.47
C ARG A 150 -3.74 1.93 -17.18
N PRO A 151 -4.65 2.93 -17.19
CA PRO A 151 -5.88 2.84 -17.97
C PRO A 151 -5.54 2.73 -19.45
N ARG A 152 -6.33 1.96 -20.20
CA ARG A 152 -6.27 2.04 -21.65
C ARG A 152 -6.74 3.44 -22.07
N PRO A 153 -6.07 4.10 -23.03
CA PRO A 153 -6.63 5.29 -23.65
C PRO A 153 -8.04 4.94 -24.16
N SER A 154 -9.03 5.76 -23.83
CA SER A 154 -10.35 5.64 -24.45
C SER A 154 -10.15 5.78 -25.97
N LEU A 155 -10.64 4.80 -26.73
CA LEU A 155 -10.75 4.95 -28.17
C LEU A 155 -11.83 6.01 -28.40
N GLU A 156 -11.41 7.24 -28.69
CA GLU A 156 -12.26 8.24 -29.35
C GLU A 156 -12.32 7.96 -30.86
#